data_AF-A0A7N8WM91-F1
#
_entry.id   AF-A0A7N8WM91-F1
#
_cell.length_a   1.000
_cell.length_b   1.000
_cell.length_c   1.000
_cell.angle_alpha   90.00
_cell.angle_beta   90.00
_cell.angle_gamma   90.00
#
_symmetry.space_group_name_H-M   'P 1'
#
loop_
_entity.id
_entity.type
_entity.pdbx_description
1 polymer ?
#
loop_
_entity_poly.entity_id
_entity_poly.type
_entity_poly.pdbx_seq_one_letter_code
_entity_poly.pdbx_strand_id
1 'polypeptide(L)'
;MATLAPDSARPPLSQLGSPPSIQTHGGVGANLPPNRGLERALEEAAASGVLNLSSRKLKEFPRTAANHDLTDTVEADLSKNRLTDVPSEVCHLVALETLNLYHNCIRTIPDSVISLQSLTSLNLSRNQLGALPACLCSLPLRVLNASNNKLVSLPESIGQLRSLMELDISCNEITALPRHIGRLRALRELNVRRNLLCVLPEDLADLPLVKFDFSCNKVSTIPVCYRKMKQLQSLQLENNPLQSPPAQICIKGKVHIFKYLSIEACRSEKMPDPLYLPVMERLSLSRPTTCSVEDMEQQKKQDSDSGVGSDNGDKRLSATEVYQYVSVVLSVTVFMRSHKSLESVDPQFTMRRKMEQLREELELMEQLRDSIESRLKVVLPEDLGSSLMDGVVLCHLANHIRPRSVASIHVPSPAVPKLSMAKCRRNVENFLDACRKIGVPEDKLCLPHHILEEKGLVKVSITVQALVDEASSKHSLLT
;
A
#
# COMPACT_ATOMS: atom_id res chain seq x y z
N MET A 1 -35.15 -92.74 7.60
CA MET A 1 -35.51 -92.47 6.19
C MET A 1 -34.61 -91.34 5.73
N ALA A 2 -33.53 -91.67 4.98
CA ALA A 2 -33.46 -91.58 3.50
C ALA A 2 -33.36 -90.09 3.06
N THR A 3 -32.45 -89.58 2.22
CA THR A 3 -31.49 -90.11 1.22
C THR A 3 -30.75 -88.85 0.67
N LEU A 4 -29.41 -88.71 0.72
CA LEU A 4 -28.42 -88.77 -0.39
C LEU A 4 -29.04 -88.71 -1.82
N ALA A 5 -28.61 -87.95 -2.84
CA ALA A 5 -27.46 -87.10 -3.22
C ALA A 5 -27.82 -86.36 -4.58
N PRO A 6 -26.93 -85.94 -5.50
CA PRO A 6 -25.97 -84.81 -5.49
C PRO A 6 -25.95 -83.92 -6.77
N ASP A 7 -24.97 -82.99 -6.81
CA ASP A 7 -24.12 -82.56 -7.95
C ASP A 7 -24.57 -81.58 -9.06
N SER A 8 -23.80 -80.49 -9.18
CA SER A 8 -23.07 -80.02 -10.39
C SER A 8 -22.72 -78.53 -10.25
N ALA A 9 -21.63 -77.96 -10.72
CA ALA A 9 -20.30 -78.41 -11.11
C ALA A 9 -19.44 -77.12 -11.20
N ARG A 10 -18.23 -77.12 -10.62
CA ARG A 10 -17.15 -76.16 -10.91
C ARG A 10 -16.22 -76.78 -11.96
N PRO A 11 -15.52 -75.97 -12.77
CA PRO A 11 -14.05 -76.10 -12.85
C PRO A 11 -13.36 -74.71 -13.02
N PRO A 12 -12.02 -74.59 -13.26
CA PRO A 12 -11.00 -74.54 -12.21
C PRO A 12 -9.99 -73.36 -12.34
N LEU A 13 -8.96 -73.43 -11.49
CA LEU A 13 -7.88 -72.50 -11.13
C LEU A 13 -6.86 -72.06 -12.21
N SER A 14 -6.08 -71.04 -11.82
CA SER A 14 -4.68 -70.67 -12.16
C SER A 14 -4.54 -69.40 -13.04
N GLN A 15 -3.64 -68.43 -12.81
CA GLN A 15 -2.30 -68.43 -12.20
C GLN A 15 -1.93 -67.10 -11.52
N LEU A 16 -0.95 -67.19 -10.61
CA LEU A 16 -0.14 -66.11 -10.03
C LEU A 16 0.58 -65.28 -11.12
N GLY A 17 0.77 -63.99 -10.83
CA GLY A 17 1.78 -63.14 -11.46
C GLY A 17 1.84 -61.75 -10.80
N SER A 18 2.79 -61.52 -9.90
CA SER A 18 3.20 -60.19 -9.41
C SER A 18 4.32 -59.61 -10.32
N PRO A 19 4.79 -58.38 -10.07
CA PRO A 19 4.28 -57.07 -10.50
C PRO A 19 5.16 -56.48 -11.64
N PRO A 20 5.00 -55.19 -12.02
CA PRO A 20 6.21 -54.37 -12.03
C PRO A 20 6.04 -52.95 -11.48
N SER A 21 7.16 -52.46 -10.97
CA SER A 21 7.40 -51.13 -10.42
C SER A 21 7.83 -50.14 -11.51
N ILE A 22 7.38 -48.89 -11.35
CA ILE A 22 8.03 -47.62 -11.71
C ILE A 22 8.26 -47.33 -13.20
N GLN A 23 7.59 -46.29 -13.72
CA GLN A 23 8.28 -45.24 -14.48
C GLN A 23 7.52 -43.91 -14.47
N THR A 24 8.24 -42.90 -13.99
CA THR A 24 8.03 -41.46 -14.12
C THR A 24 8.21 -41.02 -15.58
N HIS A 25 7.19 -40.40 -16.18
CA HIS A 25 7.25 -39.39 -17.25
C HIS A 25 5.92 -38.63 -17.16
N GLY A 26 5.85 -37.30 -17.07
CA GLY A 26 6.47 -36.35 -17.98
C GLY A 26 5.49 -36.03 -19.11
N GLY A 27 4.52 -35.15 -18.81
CA GLY A 27 3.77 -34.30 -19.76
C GLY A 27 3.01 -34.95 -20.92
N VAL A 28 1.68 -34.99 -20.83
CA VAL A 28 0.79 -34.73 -21.98
C VAL A 28 -0.46 -34.02 -21.47
N GLY A 29 -0.60 -32.74 -21.82
CA GLY A 29 -1.88 -32.05 -21.77
C GLY A 29 -2.78 -32.56 -22.90
N ALA A 30 -3.96 -33.04 -22.55
CA ALA A 30 -5.11 -33.11 -23.44
C ALA A 30 -6.39 -33.40 -22.65
N ASN A 31 -7.26 -32.39 -22.52
CA ASN A 31 -8.72 -32.49 -22.43
C ASN A 31 -9.30 -33.62 -21.56
N LEU A 32 -9.26 -33.44 -20.24
CA LEU A 32 -10.28 -34.03 -19.36
C LEU A 32 -11.60 -33.26 -19.57
N PRO A 33 -12.77 -33.93 -19.63
CA PRO A 33 -14.04 -33.25 -19.76
C PRO A 33 -14.23 -32.27 -18.59
N PRO A 34 -14.73 -31.04 -18.83
CA PRO A 34 -14.75 -29.95 -17.85
C PRO A 34 -15.48 -30.31 -16.56
N ASN A 35 -16.42 -31.26 -16.60
CA ASN A 35 -17.16 -31.72 -15.43
C ASN A 35 -16.34 -32.61 -14.48
N ARG A 36 -15.36 -33.39 -14.96
CA ARG A 36 -14.68 -34.37 -14.10
C ARG A 36 -13.72 -33.71 -13.10
N GLY A 37 -13.11 -32.59 -13.50
CA GLY A 37 -12.27 -31.78 -12.60
C GLY A 37 -13.06 -30.87 -11.65
N LEU A 38 -14.34 -30.62 -11.96
CA LEU A 38 -15.25 -29.89 -11.09
C LEU A 38 -15.81 -30.81 -9.99
N GLU A 39 -16.34 -31.96 -10.36
CA GLU A 39 -16.85 -32.97 -9.41
C GLU A 39 -15.77 -33.40 -8.43
N ARG A 40 -14.57 -33.68 -8.93
CA ARG A 40 -13.43 -34.03 -8.07
C ARG A 40 -13.09 -32.91 -7.07
N ALA A 41 -13.20 -31.66 -7.47
CA ALA A 41 -12.91 -30.54 -6.57
C ALA A 41 -14.00 -30.37 -5.49
N LEU A 42 -15.25 -30.71 -5.81
CA LEU A 42 -16.35 -30.72 -4.83
C LEU A 42 -16.22 -31.90 -3.86
N GLU A 43 -15.84 -33.08 -4.35
CA GLU A 43 -15.57 -34.26 -3.52
C GLU A 43 -14.36 -34.04 -2.60
N GLU A 44 -13.27 -33.45 -3.12
CA GLU A 44 -12.10 -33.07 -2.31
C GLU A 44 -12.46 -31.98 -1.29
N ALA A 45 -13.35 -31.03 -1.63
CA ALA A 45 -13.82 -30.02 -0.70
C ALA A 45 -14.62 -30.62 0.46
N ALA A 46 -15.53 -31.56 0.18
CA ALA A 46 -16.30 -32.27 1.20
C ALA A 46 -15.41 -33.10 2.15
N ALA A 47 -14.24 -33.55 1.70
CA ALA A 47 -13.30 -34.29 2.54
C ALA A 47 -12.31 -33.40 3.31
N SER A 48 -12.01 -32.21 2.80
CA SER A 48 -10.93 -31.34 3.32
C SER A 48 -11.40 -30.04 3.97
N GLY A 49 -12.66 -29.65 3.76
CA GLY A 49 -13.18 -28.34 4.14
C GLY A 49 -12.63 -27.17 3.31
N VAL A 50 -11.94 -27.45 2.19
CA VAL A 50 -11.34 -26.41 1.31
C VAL A 50 -11.90 -26.53 -0.10
N LEU A 51 -12.72 -25.56 -0.50
CA LEU A 51 -13.35 -25.50 -1.81
C LEU A 51 -12.51 -24.68 -2.80
N ASN A 52 -11.78 -25.34 -3.70
CA ASN A 52 -11.03 -24.66 -4.76
C ASN A 52 -11.69 -24.81 -6.13
N LEU A 53 -12.41 -23.76 -6.55
CA LEU A 53 -13.07 -23.61 -7.85
C LEU A 53 -12.42 -22.53 -8.72
N SER A 54 -11.18 -22.13 -8.42
CA SER A 54 -10.48 -21.08 -9.15
C SER A 54 -10.19 -21.42 -10.62
N SER A 55 -10.06 -20.40 -11.47
CA SER A 55 -9.59 -20.47 -12.87
C SER A 55 -10.39 -21.41 -13.80
N ARG A 56 -11.67 -21.63 -13.52
CA ARG A 56 -12.53 -22.57 -14.27
C ARG A 56 -13.47 -21.90 -15.27
N LYS A 57 -13.35 -20.58 -15.45
CA LYS A 57 -14.20 -19.75 -16.34
C LYS A 57 -15.71 -19.87 -16.01
N LEU A 58 -16.04 -20.16 -14.75
CA LEU A 58 -17.40 -20.35 -14.28
C LEU A 58 -18.19 -19.05 -14.40
N LYS A 59 -19.41 -19.12 -14.94
CA LYS A 59 -20.36 -18.00 -14.95
C LYS A 59 -21.31 -18.01 -13.76
N GLU A 60 -21.61 -19.21 -13.27
CA GLU A 60 -22.48 -19.48 -12.13
C GLU A 60 -21.79 -20.49 -11.22
N PHE A 61 -22.23 -20.55 -9.97
CA PHE A 61 -21.80 -21.59 -9.04
C PHE A 61 -22.32 -22.95 -9.50
N PRO A 62 -21.53 -24.03 -9.40
CA PRO A 62 -21.92 -25.33 -9.90
C PRO A 62 -23.12 -25.89 -9.15
N ARG A 63 -24.23 -26.17 -9.87
CA ARG A 63 -25.45 -26.76 -9.28
C ARG A 63 -25.21 -28.13 -8.65
N THR A 64 -24.20 -28.87 -9.13
CA THR A 64 -23.82 -30.16 -8.58
C THR A 64 -23.21 -30.06 -7.19
N ALA A 65 -22.78 -28.86 -6.75
CA ALA A 65 -22.35 -28.64 -5.37
C ALA A 65 -23.45 -28.93 -4.34
N ALA A 66 -24.74 -28.84 -4.72
CA ALA A 66 -25.84 -29.21 -3.85
C ALA A 66 -25.91 -30.72 -3.53
N ASN A 67 -25.22 -31.55 -4.32
CA ASN A 67 -25.16 -33.00 -4.09
C ASN A 67 -24.04 -33.41 -3.12
N HIS A 68 -23.16 -32.47 -2.74
CA HIS A 68 -22.03 -32.70 -1.86
C HIS A 68 -22.28 -31.96 -0.54
N ASP A 69 -21.96 -32.59 0.60
CA ASP A 69 -22.00 -31.90 1.89
C ASP A 69 -20.77 -31.01 2.01
N LEU A 70 -20.99 -29.70 1.99
CA LEU A 70 -19.95 -28.67 2.09
C LEU A 70 -20.10 -27.83 3.36
N THR A 71 -20.96 -28.25 4.30
CA THR A 71 -21.35 -27.41 5.46
C THR A 71 -20.17 -27.07 6.38
N ASP A 72 -19.11 -27.88 6.37
CA ASP A 72 -17.86 -27.72 7.11
C ASP A 72 -16.76 -26.97 6.34
N THR A 73 -17.07 -26.41 5.15
CA THR A 73 -16.09 -25.67 4.34
C THR A 73 -15.62 -24.42 5.09
N VAL A 74 -14.32 -24.35 5.36
CA VAL A 74 -13.63 -23.24 6.06
C VAL A 74 -13.04 -22.24 5.06
N GLU A 75 -12.57 -22.72 3.90
CA GLU A 75 -11.97 -21.87 2.88
C GLU A 75 -12.58 -22.13 1.51
N ALA A 76 -12.94 -21.06 0.79
CA ALA A 76 -13.46 -21.13 -0.57
C ALA A 76 -12.72 -20.19 -1.50
N ASP A 77 -12.07 -20.74 -2.53
CA ASP A 77 -11.44 -20.01 -3.62
C ASP A 77 -12.25 -20.15 -4.92
N LEU A 78 -12.91 -19.06 -5.30
CA LEU A 78 -13.70 -18.90 -6.52
C LEU A 78 -13.04 -17.89 -7.49
N SER A 79 -11.75 -17.61 -7.30
CA SER A 79 -11.02 -16.59 -8.05
C SER A 79 -10.83 -16.92 -9.54
N LYS A 80 -10.58 -15.89 -10.36
CA LYS A 80 -10.31 -16.00 -11.81
C LYS A 80 -11.43 -16.72 -12.58
N ASN A 81 -12.67 -16.48 -12.18
CA ASN A 81 -13.86 -16.95 -12.89
C ASN A 81 -14.56 -15.77 -13.60
N ARG A 82 -15.82 -15.95 -14.00
CA ARG A 82 -16.65 -14.97 -14.71
C ARG A 82 -17.97 -14.75 -13.98
N LEU A 83 -17.98 -14.93 -12.66
CA LEU A 83 -19.17 -14.74 -11.83
C LEU A 83 -19.64 -13.28 -11.91
N THR A 84 -20.93 -13.06 -12.15
CA THR A 84 -21.53 -11.72 -12.22
C THR A 84 -22.00 -11.21 -10.86
N ASP A 85 -22.25 -12.13 -9.93
CA ASP A 85 -22.79 -11.85 -8.60
C ASP A 85 -22.15 -12.86 -7.63
N VAL A 86 -22.13 -12.53 -6.34
CA VAL A 86 -21.73 -13.52 -5.33
C VAL A 86 -22.85 -14.56 -5.23
N PRO A 87 -22.55 -15.85 -5.46
CA PRO A 87 -23.57 -16.90 -5.44
C PRO A 87 -24.16 -17.10 -4.05
N SER A 88 -25.47 -17.22 -3.97
CA SER A 88 -26.19 -17.44 -2.70
C SER A 88 -25.85 -18.78 -2.07
N GLU A 89 -25.45 -19.77 -2.87
CA GLU A 89 -25.00 -21.08 -2.40
C GLU A 89 -23.77 -20.97 -1.49
N VAL A 90 -22.83 -20.06 -1.80
CA VAL A 90 -21.65 -19.82 -0.95
C VAL A 90 -22.06 -19.19 0.37
N CYS A 91 -23.15 -18.42 0.41
CA CYS A 91 -23.66 -17.86 1.66
C CYS A 91 -24.18 -18.94 2.63
N HIS A 92 -24.54 -20.13 2.16
CA HIS A 92 -24.97 -21.23 3.04
C HIS A 92 -23.81 -21.92 3.78
N LEU A 93 -22.55 -21.62 3.43
CA LEU A 93 -21.35 -22.18 4.07
C LEU A 93 -21.07 -21.46 5.39
N VAL A 94 -21.80 -21.80 6.46
CA VAL A 94 -21.76 -21.08 7.75
C VAL A 94 -20.38 -21.17 8.45
N ALA A 95 -19.62 -22.25 8.20
CA ALA A 95 -18.28 -22.44 8.73
C ALA A 95 -17.18 -21.64 7.98
N LEU A 96 -17.54 -20.94 6.90
CA LEU A 96 -16.57 -20.30 6.02
C LEU A 96 -15.85 -19.15 6.71
N GLU A 97 -14.53 -19.27 6.86
CA GLU A 97 -13.65 -18.26 7.45
C GLU A 97 -12.98 -17.39 6.39
N THR A 98 -12.66 -17.96 5.22
CA THR A 98 -11.96 -17.28 4.13
C THR A 98 -12.68 -17.46 2.79
N LEU A 99 -13.01 -16.34 2.15
CA LEU A 99 -13.64 -16.33 0.83
C LEU A 99 -12.83 -15.48 -0.16
N ASN A 100 -12.33 -16.13 -1.21
CA ASN A 100 -11.60 -15.49 -2.28
C ASN A 100 -12.41 -15.44 -3.59
N LEU A 101 -12.78 -14.23 -3.99
CA LEU A 101 -13.52 -13.93 -5.22
C LEU A 101 -12.71 -13.03 -6.16
N TYR A 102 -11.39 -13.02 -6.00
CA TYR A 102 -10.46 -12.23 -6.82
C TYR A 102 -10.68 -12.45 -8.32
N HIS A 103 -10.67 -11.35 -9.09
CA HIS A 103 -10.72 -11.40 -10.56
C HIS A 103 -11.94 -12.14 -11.12
N ASN A 104 -13.12 -11.63 -10.83
CA ASN A 104 -14.40 -12.03 -11.40
C ASN A 104 -15.07 -10.83 -12.10
N CYS A 105 -16.36 -10.93 -12.40
CA CYS A 105 -17.17 -9.84 -12.96
C CYS A 105 -18.28 -9.40 -11.99
N ILE A 106 -18.04 -9.53 -10.67
CA ILE A 106 -19.08 -9.37 -9.65
C ILE A 106 -19.54 -7.92 -9.59
N ARG A 107 -20.85 -7.70 -9.72
CA ARG A 107 -21.52 -6.40 -9.67
C ARG A 107 -22.25 -6.17 -8.37
N THR A 108 -22.85 -7.24 -7.82
CA THR A 108 -23.64 -7.18 -6.59
C THR A 108 -23.23 -8.27 -5.60
N ILE A 109 -23.44 -7.98 -4.32
CA ILE A 109 -23.28 -8.92 -3.21
C ILE A 109 -24.67 -9.07 -2.59
N PRO A 110 -25.22 -10.30 -2.45
CA PRO A 110 -26.54 -10.52 -1.90
C PRO A 110 -26.56 -10.26 -0.40
N ASP A 111 -27.72 -9.86 0.13
CA ASP A 111 -27.91 -9.65 1.57
C ASP A 111 -27.73 -10.95 2.39
N SER A 112 -27.89 -12.10 1.73
CA SER A 112 -27.59 -13.42 2.28
C SER A 112 -26.15 -13.56 2.77
N VAL A 113 -25.20 -12.71 2.37
CA VAL A 113 -23.82 -12.72 2.91
C VAL A 113 -23.78 -12.62 4.44
N ILE A 114 -24.84 -12.10 5.07
CA ILE A 114 -24.98 -12.02 6.53
C ILE A 114 -24.95 -13.40 7.22
N SER A 115 -25.26 -14.51 6.55
CA SER A 115 -25.20 -15.84 7.16
C SER A 115 -23.77 -16.31 7.45
N LEU A 116 -22.76 -15.69 6.83
CA LEU A 116 -21.35 -16.06 6.96
C LEU A 116 -20.73 -15.49 8.26
N GLN A 117 -21.28 -15.89 9.40
CA GLN A 117 -20.88 -15.37 10.73
C GLN A 117 -19.47 -15.76 11.15
N SER A 118 -18.85 -16.75 10.49
CA SER A 118 -17.45 -17.15 10.74
C SER A 118 -16.45 -16.41 9.84
N LEU A 119 -16.93 -15.63 8.86
CA LEU A 119 -16.08 -15.05 7.83
C LEU A 119 -15.16 -13.97 8.39
N THR A 120 -13.85 -14.22 8.32
CA THR A 120 -12.81 -13.30 8.79
C THR A 120 -12.06 -12.62 7.65
N SER A 121 -11.95 -13.28 6.49
CA SER A 121 -11.19 -12.77 5.35
C SER A 121 -12.04 -12.82 4.08
N LEU A 122 -12.22 -11.66 3.45
CA LEU A 122 -12.99 -11.52 2.22
C LEU A 122 -12.21 -10.75 1.16
N ASN A 123 -11.91 -11.42 0.05
CA ASN A 123 -11.25 -10.83 -1.10
C ASN A 123 -12.20 -10.69 -2.29
N LEU A 124 -12.59 -9.45 -2.58
CA LEU A 124 -13.45 -9.04 -3.69
C LEU A 124 -12.68 -8.23 -4.75
N SER A 125 -11.35 -8.28 -4.73
CA SER A 125 -10.54 -7.42 -5.59
C SER A 125 -10.66 -7.76 -7.09
N ARG A 126 -10.50 -6.74 -7.94
CA ARG A 126 -10.66 -6.84 -9.40
C ARG A 126 -12.04 -7.37 -9.83
N ASN A 127 -13.09 -6.73 -9.35
CA ASN A 127 -14.47 -6.98 -9.75
C ASN A 127 -15.10 -5.70 -10.34
N GLN A 128 -16.43 -5.64 -10.43
CA GLN A 128 -17.17 -4.50 -10.99
C GLN A 128 -18.20 -3.96 -9.98
N LEU A 129 -17.91 -4.07 -8.68
CA LEU A 129 -18.81 -3.64 -7.60
C LEU A 129 -19.01 -2.12 -7.64
N GLY A 130 -20.28 -1.68 -7.67
CA GLY A 130 -20.64 -0.27 -7.57
C GLY A 130 -20.82 0.23 -6.14
N ALA A 131 -21.24 -0.65 -5.23
CA ALA A 131 -21.41 -0.38 -3.81
C ALA A 131 -21.17 -1.65 -2.98
N LEU A 132 -20.86 -1.47 -1.69
CA LEU A 132 -20.84 -2.56 -0.70
C LEU A 132 -22.16 -2.53 0.09
N PRO A 133 -22.87 -3.67 0.24
CA PRO A 133 -24.12 -3.70 0.98
C PRO A 133 -23.88 -3.47 2.47
N ALA A 134 -24.86 -2.86 3.15
CA ALA A 134 -24.76 -2.59 4.58
C ALA A 134 -24.63 -3.89 5.40
N CYS A 135 -25.26 -4.99 4.96
CA CYS A 135 -25.23 -6.29 5.62
C CYS A 135 -23.81 -6.88 5.72
N LEU A 136 -22.91 -6.57 4.79
CA LEU A 136 -21.51 -7.01 4.84
C LEU A 136 -20.78 -6.41 6.05
N CYS A 137 -21.23 -5.25 6.53
CA CYS A 137 -20.62 -4.55 7.67
C CYS A 137 -21.00 -5.16 9.04
N SER A 138 -21.94 -6.10 9.06
CA SER A 138 -22.34 -6.83 10.27
C SER A 138 -21.48 -8.07 10.55
N LEU A 139 -20.62 -8.46 9.61
CA LEU A 139 -19.77 -9.64 9.70
C LEU A 139 -18.52 -9.39 10.55
N PRO A 140 -17.94 -10.40 11.22
CA PRO A 140 -16.73 -10.23 12.02
C PRO A 140 -15.43 -10.23 11.18
N LEU A 141 -15.44 -9.50 10.05
CA LEU A 141 -14.31 -9.42 9.14
C LEU A 141 -13.09 -8.80 9.82
N ARG A 142 -11.92 -9.41 9.59
CA ARG A 142 -10.59 -8.92 9.94
C ARG A 142 -9.88 -8.33 8.73
N VAL A 143 -10.07 -8.94 7.56
CA VAL A 143 -9.46 -8.49 6.30
C VAL A 143 -10.55 -8.33 5.25
N LEU A 144 -10.66 -7.12 4.70
CA LEU A 144 -11.55 -6.82 3.59
C LEU A 144 -10.75 -6.17 2.46
N ASN A 145 -10.65 -6.87 1.34
CA ASN A 145 -10.04 -6.34 0.12
C ASN A 145 -11.10 -6.17 -0.97
N ALA A 146 -11.47 -4.91 -1.25
CA ALA A 146 -12.36 -4.53 -2.35
C ALA A 146 -11.64 -3.62 -3.37
N SER A 147 -10.32 -3.76 -3.50
CA SER A 147 -9.53 -2.98 -4.46
C SER A 147 -9.90 -3.27 -5.92
N ASN A 148 -9.64 -2.32 -6.82
CA ASN A 148 -9.93 -2.46 -8.26
C ASN A 148 -11.39 -2.80 -8.55
N ASN A 149 -12.31 -2.03 -7.98
CA ASN A 149 -13.75 -2.08 -8.26
C ASN A 149 -14.23 -0.72 -8.80
N LYS A 150 -15.53 -0.46 -8.78
CA LYS A 150 -16.16 0.81 -9.19
C LYS A 150 -16.91 1.46 -8.02
N LEU A 151 -16.38 1.31 -6.81
CA LEU A 151 -17.03 1.83 -5.60
C LEU A 151 -17.00 3.36 -5.61
N VAL A 152 -18.16 4.00 -5.46
CA VAL A 152 -18.29 5.47 -5.40
C VAL A 152 -18.27 6.00 -3.97
N SER A 153 -18.70 5.17 -3.02
CA SER A 153 -18.73 5.47 -1.59
C SER A 153 -18.67 4.18 -0.77
N LEU A 154 -18.38 4.33 0.52
CA LEU A 154 -18.55 3.27 1.51
C LEU A 154 -19.86 3.48 2.29
N PRO A 155 -20.54 2.40 2.70
CA PRO A 155 -21.73 2.52 3.54
C PRO A 155 -21.37 3.09 4.92
N GLU A 156 -22.27 3.86 5.53
CA GLU A 156 -22.07 4.39 6.89
C GLU A 156 -21.93 3.28 7.94
N SER A 157 -22.54 2.12 7.69
CA SER A 157 -22.43 0.95 8.54
C SER A 157 -21.02 0.35 8.59
N ILE A 158 -20.06 0.79 7.75
CA ILE A 158 -18.67 0.29 7.79
C ILE A 158 -18.08 0.35 9.20
N GLY A 159 -18.44 1.36 10.01
CA GLY A 159 -18.01 1.48 11.40
C GLY A 159 -18.49 0.38 12.36
N GLN A 160 -19.34 -0.54 11.90
CA GLN A 160 -19.79 -1.72 12.67
C GLN A 160 -18.75 -2.86 12.64
N LEU A 161 -17.81 -2.85 11.68
CA LEU A 161 -16.75 -3.86 11.53
C LEU A 161 -15.66 -3.71 12.61
N ARG A 162 -16.00 -3.91 13.88
CA ARG A 162 -15.10 -3.65 15.03
C ARG A 162 -13.81 -4.48 15.03
N SER A 163 -13.83 -5.64 14.36
CA SER A 163 -12.71 -6.57 14.27
C SER A 163 -11.80 -6.34 13.05
N LEU A 164 -12.15 -5.38 12.17
CA LEU A 164 -11.42 -5.16 10.92
C LEU A 164 -10.04 -4.58 11.20
N MET A 165 -9.01 -5.29 10.75
CA MET A 165 -7.60 -4.92 10.89
C MET A 165 -7.04 -4.35 9.59
N GLU A 166 -7.51 -4.85 8.44
CA GLU A 166 -7.02 -4.44 7.12
C GLU A 166 -8.19 -4.13 6.19
N LEU A 167 -8.17 -2.91 5.62
CA LEU A 167 -9.13 -2.46 4.63
C LEU A 167 -8.39 -1.92 3.40
N ASP A 168 -8.50 -2.64 2.28
CA ASP A 168 -8.03 -2.19 0.98
C ASP A 168 -9.20 -1.89 0.05
N ILE A 169 -9.36 -0.61 -0.29
CA ILE A 169 -10.35 -0.09 -1.22
C ILE A 169 -9.67 0.74 -2.31
N SER A 170 -8.41 0.45 -2.60
CA SER A 170 -7.63 1.16 -3.61
C SER A 170 -8.13 0.94 -5.03
N CYS A 171 -7.81 1.85 -5.95
CA CYS A 171 -8.25 1.81 -7.35
C CYS A 171 -9.78 1.70 -7.49
N ASN A 172 -10.51 2.57 -6.81
CA ASN A 172 -11.96 2.74 -6.91
C ASN A 172 -12.28 4.20 -7.30
N GLU A 173 -13.55 4.58 -7.24
CA GLU A 173 -14.04 5.93 -7.59
C GLU A 173 -14.56 6.66 -6.35
N ILE A 174 -13.99 6.37 -5.17
CA ILE A 174 -14.50 6.87 -3.88
C ILE A 174 -14.25 8.37 -3.76
N THR A 175 -15.33 9.13 -3.53
CA THR A 175 -15.29 10.60 -3.45
C THR A 175 -15.09 11.13 -2.02
N ALA A 176 -15.61 10.40 -1.03
CA ALA A 176 -15.46 10.73 0.39
C ALA A 176 -15.47 9.45 1.25
N LEU A 177 -14.77 9.50 2.39
CA LEU A 177 -14.83 8.48 3.42
C LEU A 177 -15.89 8.87 4.47
N PRO A 178 -16.74 7.94 4.94
CA PRO A 178 -17.73 8.24 5.96
C PRO A 178 -17.06 8.49 7.32
N ARG A 179 -17.58 9.44 8.10
CA ARG A 179 -17.15 9.72 9.51
C ARG A 179 -17.08 8.47 10.39
N HIS A 180 -17.97 7.53 10.14
CA HIS A 180 -18.10 6.28 10.88
C HIS A 180 -16.86 5.37 10.78
N ILE A 181 -15.95 5.61 9.82
CA ILE A 181 -14.68 4.91 9.71
C ILE A 181 -13.84 5.03 11.01
N GLY A 182 -13.96 6.15 11.74
CA GLY A 182 -13.28 6.36 13.02
C GLY A 182 -13.70 5.39 14.13
N ARG A 183 -14.76 4.60 13.94
CA ARG A 183 -15.20 3.57 14.90
C ARG A 183 -14.43 2.25 14.77
N LEU A 184 -13.61 2.08 13.73
CA LEU A 184 -12.84 0.86 13.46
C LEU A 184 -11.61 0.72 14.36
N ARG A 185 -11.81 0.49 15.66
CA ARG A 185 -10.75 0.47 16.68
C ARG A 185 -9.66 -0.59 16.46
N ALA A 186 -9.95 -1.65 15.70
CA ALA A 186 -8.96 -2.68 15.36
C ALA A 186 -8.15 -2.35 14.09
N LEU A 187 -8.52 -1.32 13.31
CA LEU A 187 -7.92 -1.06 12.00
C LEU A 187 -6.46 -0.65 12.14
N ARG A 188 -5.59 -1.35 11.42
CA ARG A 188 -4.14 -1.14 11.38
C ARG A 188 -3.69 -0.68 10.00
N GLU A 189 -4.30 -1.21 8.94
CA GLU A 189 -3.92 -0.87 7.57
C GLU A 189 -5.14 -0.36 6.80
N LEU A 190 -5.01 0.85 6.27
CA LEU A 190 -6.02 1.47 5.42
C LEU A 190 -5.38 1.90 4.10
N ASN A 191 -5.85 1.30 3.01
CA ASN A 191 -5.42 1.65 1.66
C ASN A 191 -6.58 2.21 0.85
N VAL A 192 -6.52 3.51 0.56
CA VAL A 192 -7.47 4.27 -0.24
C VAL A 192 -6.81 4.89 -1.48
N ARG A 193 -5.65 4.36 -1.89
CA ARG A 193 -4.88 4.81 -3.05
C ARG A 193 -5.70 4.81 -4.34
N ARG A 194 -5.45 5.76 -5.25
CA ARG A 194 -6.13 5.84 -6.56
C ARG A 194 -7.66 5.86 -6.40
N ASN A 195 -8.14 6.87 -5.68
CA ASN A 195 -9.56 7.19 -5.57
C ASN A 195 -9.77 8.67 -5.94
N LEU A 196 -10.95 9.21 -5.68
CA LEU A 196 -11.33 10.60 -5.98
C LEU A 196 -11.52 11.41 -4.69
N LEU A 197 -10.82 11.06 -3.60
CA LEU A 197 -11.00 11.71 -2.31
C LEU A 197 -10.53 13.17 -2.35
N CYS A 198 -11.42 14.10 -2.01
CA CYS A 198 -11.10 15.53 -1.88
C CYS A 198 -10.74 15.94 -0.44
N VAL A 199 -11.38 15.31 0.54
CA VAL A 199 -11.23 15.62 1.97
C VAL A 199 -11.03 14.33 2.75
N LEU A 200 -10.14 14.40 3.74
CA LEU A 200 -9.92 13.33 4.69
C LEU A 200 -10.71 13.63 5.99
N PRO A 201 -11.52 12.69 6.52
CA PRO A 201 -12.28 12.93 7.74
C PRO A 201 -11.37 13.01 8.96
N GLU A 202 -11.71 13.88 9.91
CA GLU A 202 -10.97 14.08 11.15
C GLU A 202 -11.00 12.83 12.06
N ASP A 203 -12.09 12.06 12.00
CA ASP A 203 -12.29 10.85 12.80
C ASP A 203 -11.24 9.74 12.54
N LEU A 204 -10.50 9.80 11.43
CA LEU A 204 -9.38 8.89 11.17
C LEU A 204 -8.21 9.10 12.16
N ALA A 205 -8.13 10.26 12.82
CA ALA A 205 -7.09 10.56 13.79
C ALA A 205 -7.14 9.67 15.05
N ASP A 206 -8.33 9.16 15.38
CA ASP A 206 -8.55 8.32 16.56
C ASP A 206 -8.25 6.83 16.29
N LEU A 207 -7.99 6.47 15.03
CA LEU A 207 -7.68 5.10 14.66
C LEU A 207 -6.21 4.76 14.96
N PRO A 208 -5.93 3.56 15.52
CA PRO A 208 -4.57 3.06 15.74
C PRO A 208 -3.92 2.53 14.44
N LEU A 209 -3.97 3.32 13.37
CA LEU A 209 -3.41 2.97 12.07
C LEU A 209 -1.88 2.88 12.14
N VAL A 210 -1.34 1.83 11.53
CA VAL A 210 0.09 1.56 11.33
C VAL A 210 0.50 1.94 9.91
N LYS A 211 -0.36 1.64 8.92
CA LYS A 211 -0.14 2.01 7.52
C LYS A 211 -1.35 2.73 6.98
N PHE A 212 -1.11 3.88 6.34
CA PHE A 212 -2.15 4.63 5.68
C PHE A 212 -1.67 5.11 4.31
N ASP A 213 -2.33 4.64 3.25
CA ASP A 213 -2.05 5.05 1.88
C ASP A 213 -3.27 5.74 1.27
N PHE A 214 -3.15 7.04 1.03
CA PHE A 214 -4.13 7.84 0.28
C PHE A 214 -3.50 8.47 -0.97
N SER A 215 -2.43 7.90 -1.50
CA SER A 215 -1.76 8.37 -2.72
C SER A 215 -2.68 8.35 -3.94
N CYS A 216 -2.42 9.22 -4.92
CA CYS A 216 -3.22 9.37 -6.14
C CYS A 216 -4.70 9.69 -5.85
N ASN A 217 -4.97 10.66 -4.99
CA ASN A 217 -6.31 11.19 -4.74
C ASN A 217 -6.35 12.69 -5.14
N LYS A 218 -7.38 13.40 -4.69
CA LYS A 218 -7.59 14.85 -4.89
C LYS A 218 -7.53 15.62 -3.57
N VAL A 219 -6.83 15.09 -2.57
CA VAL A 219 -6.77 15.66 -1.24
C VAL A 219 -5.97 16.97 -1.26
N SER A 220 -6.57 18.04 -0.76
CA SER A 220 -5.94 19.36 -0.67
C SER A 220 -5.29 19.64 0.69
N THR A 221 -5.87 19.12 1.77
CA THR A 221 -5.41 19.42 3.13
C THR A 221 -5.41 18.16 3.99
N ILE A 222 -4.36 18.00 4.81
CA ILE A 222 -4.31 16.98 5.87
C ILE A 222 -4.83 17.63 7.16
N PRO A 223 -5.87 17.06 7.81
CA PRO A 223 -6.39 17.59 9.07
C PRO A 223 -5.32 17.68 10.17
N VAL A 224 -5.34 18.78 10.92
CA VAL A 224 -4.37 19.04 12.01
C VAL A 224 -4.45 17.99 13.12
N CYS A 225 -5.64 17.41 13.34
CA CYS A 225 -5.87 16.35 14.30
C CYS A 225 -5.05 15.08 14.02
N TYR A 226 -4.55 14.87 12.79
CA TYR A 226 -3.73 13.69 12.45
C TYR A 226 -2.39 13.68 13.17
N ARG A 227 -1.98 14.79 13.80
CA ARG A 227 -0.87 14.83 14.76
C ARG A 227 -0.99 13.79 15.89
N LYS A 228 -2.22 13.35 16.20
CA LYS A 228 -2.52 12.37 17.25
C LYS A 228 -2.21 10.92 16.85
N MET A 229 -2.01 10.63 15.55
CA MET A 229 -1.80 9.28 15.02
C MET A 229 -0.37 8.75 15.30
N LYS A 230 -0.05 8.52 16.56
CA LYS A 230 1.30 8.14 17.02
C LYS A 230 1.75 6.74 16.56
N GLN A 231 0.80 5.85 16.29
CA GLN A 231 1.06 4.46 15.89
C GLN A 231 1.41 4.32 14.40
N LEU A 232 1.25 5.41 13.62
CA LEU A 232 1.45 5.39 12.18
C LEU A 232 2.93 5.24 11.84
N GLN A 233 3.29 4.16 11.16
CA GLN A 233 4.66 3.88 10.72
C GLN A 233 4.86 4.31 9.26
N SER A 234 3.92 3.95 8.38
CA SER A 234 3.96 4.28 6.96
C SER A 234 2.81 5.20 6.56
N LEU A 235 3.14 6.31 5.92
CA LEU A 235 2.17 7.28 5.38
C LEU A 235 2.50 7.56 3.92
N GLN A 236 1.64 7.13 3.01
CA GLN A 236 1.77 7.33 1.58
C GLN A 236 0.71 8.34 1.11
N LEU A 237 1.16 9.47 0.57
CA LEU A 237 0.30 10.61 0.20
C LEU A 237 0.63 11.20 -1.19
N GLU A 238 1.55 10.56 -1.90
CA GLU A 238 2.04 11.04 -3.20
C GLU A 238 0.91 11.26 -4.21
N ASN A 239 1.13 12.15 -5.17
CA ASN A 239 0.16 12.46 -6.23
C ASN A 239 -1.20 12.95 -5.68
N ASN A 240 -1.15 13.85 -4.70
CA ASN A 240 -2.29 14.66 -4.24
C ASN A 240 -1.97 16.15 -4.42
N PRO A 241 -2.95 17.00 -4.77
CA PRO A 241 -2.78 18.45 -4.89
C PRO A 241 -2.76 19.13 -3.50
N LEU A 242 -1.86 18.68 -2.62
CA LEU A 242 -1.79 19.17 -1.24
C LEU A 242 -1.32 20.63 -1.19
N GLN A 243 -2.12 21.46 -0.54
CA GLN A 243 -1.80 22.86 -0.20
C GLN A 243 -1.24 22.96 1.22
N SER A 244 -1.80 22.18 2.16
CA SER A 244 -1.33 22.13 3.55
C SER A 244 -1.30 20.67 4.04
N PRO A 245 -0.12 20.11 4.37
CA PRO A 245 1.21 20.72 4.38
C PRO A 245 1.73 21.08 2.98
N PRO A 246 2.62 22.08 2.86
CA PRO A 246 3.28 22.41 1.59
C PRO A 246 4.07 21.23 1.03
N ALA A 247 4.17 21.15 -0.30
CA ALA A 247 4.87 20.06 -1.00
C ALA A 247 6.30 19.81 -0.48
N GLN A 248 7.03 20.88 -0.12
CA GLN A 248 8.38 20.79 0.46
C GLN A 248 8.43 20.01 1.78
N ILE A 249 7.37 20.08 2.59
CA ILE A 249 7.25 19.31 3.84
C ILE A 249 6.84 17.87 3.53
N CYS A 250 5.92 17.70 2.57
CA CYS A 250 5.44 16.40 2.14
C CYS A 250 6.57 15.50 1.61
N ILE A 251 7.49 16.05 0.81
CA ILE A 251 8.66 15.31 0.28
C ILE A 251 9.60 14.84 1.38
N LYS A 252 9.70 15.58 2.51
CA LYS A 252 10.52 15.19 3.66
C LYS A 252 9.89 14.07 4.52
N GLY A 253 8.71 13.57 4.14
CA GLY A 253 8.07 12.42 4.74
C GLY A 253 7.34 12.67 6.07
N LYS A 254 6.86 11.56 6.66
CA LYS A 254 5.92 11.53 7.80
C LYS A 254 6.37 12.39 8.99
N VAL A 255 7.64 12.31 9.39
CA VAL A 255 8.15 13.00 10.60
C VAL A 255 7.98 14.51 10.46
N HIS A 256 8.30 15.07 9.29
CA HIS A 256 8.20 16.50 9.02
C HIS A 256 6.75 16.96 8.91
N ILE A 257 5.89 16.15 8.31
CA ILE A 257 4.44 16.40 8.25
C ILE A 257 3.87 16.49 9.66
N PHE A 258 4.16 15.52 10.53
CA PHE A 258 3.65 15.53 11.90
C PHE A 258 4.19 16.70 12.72
N LYS A 259 5.46 17.07 12.52
CA LYS A 259 6.03 18.28 13.13
C LYS A 259 5.31 19.55 12.65
N TYR A 260 5.04 19.66 11.35
CA TYR A 260 4.26 20.76 10.78
C TYR A 260 2.86 20.83 11.38
N LEU A 261 2.11 19.71 11.38
CA LEU A 261 0.76 19.67 11.96
C LEU A 261 0.77 20.01 13.46
N SER A 262 1.82 19.63 14.18
CA SER A 262 1.97 19.98 15.60
C SER A 262 2.19 21.49 15.80
N ILE A 263 3.02 22.12 14.95
CA ILE A 263 3.25 23.58 14.98
C ILE A 263 1.97 24.32 14.59
N GLU A 264 1.28 23.85 13.56
CA GLU A 264 0.06 24.48 13.06
C GLU A 264 -1.08 24.43 14.10
N ALA A 265 -1.21 23.32 14.82
CA ALA A 265 -2.12 23.22 15.98
C ALA A 265 -1.82 24.28 17.05
N CYS A 266 -0.54 24.52 17.36
CA CYS A 266 -0.15 25.54 18.33
C CYS A 266 -0.37 26.97 17.83
N ARG A 267 -0.42 27.19 16.51
CA ARG A 267 -0.76 28.50 15.92
C ARG A 267 -2.26 28.75 15.99
N SER A 268 -3.08 27.73 15.67
CA SER A 268 -4.54 27.84 15.80
C SER A 268 -5.00 28.03 17.25
N GLU A 269 -4.31 27.42 18.23
CA GLU A 269 -4.62 27.60 19.66
C GLU A 269 -4.21 28.99 20.20
N LYS A 270 -3.23 29.67 19.59
CA LYS A 270 -2.74 30.99 20.00
C LYS A 270 -3.50 32.17 19.37
N MET A 271 -4.40 31.90 18.44
CA MET A 271 -5.37 32.88 17.94
C MET A 271 -6.80 32.41 18.20
N PRO A 272 -7.32 32.52 19.43
CA PRO A 272 -8.70 32.99 19.54
C PRO A 272 -8.71 34.43 19.02
N ASP A 273 -9.64 34.72 18.11
CA ASP A 273 -9.85 36.02 17.49
C ASP A 273 -9.71 37.20 18.50
N PRO A 274 -9.03 38.33 18.18
CA PRO A 274 -9.12 39.57 18.96
C PRO A 274 -10.51 40.23 18.92
N LEU A 275 -11.52 39.60 18.32
CA LEU A 275 -12.83 40.19 18.08
C LEU A 275 -14.00 39.53 18.82
N TYR A 276 -13.76 38.65 19.80
CA TYR A 276 -14.81 38.24 20.73
C TYR A 276 -14.30 38.18 22.17
N LEU A 277 -14.42 39.31 22.86
CA LEU A 277 -14.48 39.35 24.32
C LEU A 277 -15.67 38.49 24.80
N PRO A 278 -15.51 37.59 25.77
CA PRO A 278 -16.63 37.19 26.60
C PRO A 278 -16.96 38.39 27.49
N VAL A 279 -18.07 39.07 27.20
CA VAL A 279 -18.71 39.97 28.16
C VAL A 279 -19.22 39.09 29.30
N MET A 280 -18.37 38.86 30.29
CA MET A 280 -18.81 38.38 31.59
C MET A 280 -19.15 39.59 32.46
N GLU A 281 -20.38 39.55 32.96
CA GLU A 281 -20.91 40.32 34.07
C GLU A 281 -19.84 40.69 35.10
N ARG A 282 -19.66 41.99 35.33
CA ARG A 282 -19.15 42.48 36.62
C ARG A 282 -20.30 43.11 37.37
N LEU A 283 -20.58 42.51 38.52
CA LEU A 283 -21.39 43.06 39.60
C LEU A 283 -20.92 44.46 40.02
N SER A 284 -21.90 45.22 40.51
CA SER A 284 -21.95 46.64 40.84
C SER A 284 -21.22 47.06 42.13
N LEU A 285 -20.74 48.32 42.14
CA LEU A 285 -20.60 49.31 43.24
C LEU A 285 -19.77 50.48 42.65
N SER A 286 -20.07 51.78 42.73
CA SER A 286 -21.12 52.59 43.37
C SER A 286 -20.96 54.08 42.96
N ARG A 287 -22.09 54.76 42.60
CA ARG A 287 -22.45 56.20 42.71
C ARG A 287 -21.57 57.32 42.07
N PRO A 288 -22.08 58.57 41.88
CA PRO A 288 -23.48 59.05 41.83
C PRO A 288 -23.80 60.01 40.64
N THR A 289 -25.06 60.48 40.56
CA THR A 289 -25.56 61.74 39.91
C THR A 289 -25.44 61.80 38.37
N THR A 290 -26.44 62.10 37.52
CA THR A 290 -27.69 62.89 37.58
C THR A 290 -28.57 62.62 36.34
N CYS A 291 -29.91 62.66 36.52
CA CYS A 291 -30.94 63.21 35.62
C CYS A 291 -31.24 62.62 34.22
N SER A 292 -32.49 62.11 34.13
CA SER A 292 -33.50 62.33 33.06
C SER A 292 -33.35 61.51 31.77
N VAL A 293 -34.36 60.85 31.17
CA VAL A 293 -35.84 60.88 31.23
C VAL A 293 -36.38 59.59 30.55
N GLU A 294 -37.53 59.06 31.03
CA GLU A 294 -38.64 58.32 30.34
C GLU A 294 -38.30 57.09 29.44
N ASP A 295 -39.01 55.95 29.40
CA ASP A 295 -40.29 55.47 29.93
C ASP A 295 -40.41 53.93 29.71
N MET A 296 -41.28 53.26 30.50
CA MET A 296 -42.04 51.99 30.24
C MET A 296 -41.33 50.70 29.71
N GLU A 297 -41.58 49.45 30.15
CA GLU A 297 -42.62 48.79 30.95
C GLU A 297 -42.20 47.34 31.33
N GLN A 298 -42.61 46.93 32.55
CA GLN A 298 -43.12 45.60 32.98
C GLN A 298 -42.24 44.33 33.16
N GLN A 299 -42.35 43.82 34.41
CA GLN A 299 -42.49 42.41 34.86
C GLN A 299 -41.29 41.59 35.41
N LYS A 300 -40.93 41.86 36.68
CA LYS A 300 -41.13 41.00 37.89
C LYS A 300 -40.78 39.48 37.81
N LYS A 301 -39.68 39.04 38.47
CA LYS A 301 -39.65 38.22 39.73
C LYS A 301 -38.35 37.41 39.95
N GLN A 302 -37.78 37.61 41.15
CA GLN A 302 -37.26 36.65 42.16
C GLN A 302 -35.90 35.94 41.98
N ASP A 303 -34.88 36.54 42.63
CA ASP A 303 -34.08 36.09 43.80
C ASP A 303 -33.42 34.69 43.93
N SER A 304 -32.20 34.75 44.51
CA SER A 304 -31.50 33.77 45.39
C SER A 304 -30.57 32.74 44.71
N ASP A 305 -29.36 32.38 45.17
CA ASP A 305 -28.51 32.71 46.33
C ASP A 305 -27.09 32.12 46.10
N SER A 306 -26.12 32.73 46.78
CA SER A 306 -24.70 32.48 47.07
C SER A 306 -23.97 31.14 46.80
N GLY A 307 -22.63 31.25 46.70
CA GLY A 307 -21.72 30.15 47.08
C GLY A 307 -20.25 30.21 46.65
N VAL A 308 -19.43 31.00 47.36
CA VAL A 308 -18.04 30.73 47.87
C VAL A 308 -17.23 29.59 47.19
N GLY A 309 -15.93 29.66 46.87
CA GLY A 309 -14.84 30.61 47.11
C GLY A 309 -13.49 29.87 46.97
N SER A 310 -12.39 30.63 46.91
CA SER A 310 -11.02 30.24 47.33
C SER A 310 -10.29 29.12 46.56
N ASP A 311 -8.96 29.12 46.37
CA ASP A 311 -7.88 30.06 46.65
C ASP A 311 -6.59 29.43 46.07
N ASN A 312 -5.64 30.29 45.68
CA ASN A 312 -4.19 30.11 45.67
C ASN A 312 -3.47 29.05 44.81
N GLY A 313 -2.40 29.53 44.16
CA GLY A 313 -1.13 28.81 44.21
C GLY A 313 -0.18 28.93 43.03
N ASP A 314 0.41 30.11 42.84
CA ASP A 314 1.61 30.36 42.03
C ASP A 314 2.73 29.30 42.16
N LYS A 315 3.48 29.09 41.06
CA LYS A 315 4.89 29.53 41.00
C LYS A 315 5.55 29.42 39.63
N ARG A 316 6.35 30.46 39.40
CA ARG A 316 7.06 30.93 38.22
C ARG A 316 8.40 30.23 37.96
N LEU A 317 8.73 30.20 36.66
CA LEU A 317 10.03 30.47 36.01
C LEU A 317 11.24 29.57 36.34
N SER A 318 11.83 28.96 35.32
CA SER A 318 12.94 29.58 34.55
C SER A 318 13.52 28.62 33.51
N ALA A 319 14.02 29.22 32.43
CA ALA A 319 14.67 28.59 31.29
C ALA A 319 16.17 28.44 31.53
N THR A 320 16.81 27.42 30.95
CA THR A 320 18.11 27.54 30.25
C THR A 320 18.39 26.32 29.38
N GLU A 321 19.21 26.56 28.35
CA GLU A 321 19.47 25.79 27.12
C GLU A 321 20.29 24.50 27.33
N VAL A 322 20.40 23.65 26.27
CA VAL A 322 21.68 23.16 25.67
C VAL A 322 21.40 22.11 24.58
N TYR A 323 22.12 22.25 23.46
CA TYR A 323 22.24 21.34 22.30
C TYR A 323 23.02 20.06 22.64
N GLN A 324 22.62 18.89 22.14
CA GLN A 324 23.57 17.83 21.73
C GLN A 324 22.94 16.81 20.74
N TYR A 325 23.80 16.22 19.93
CA TYR A 325 23.64 15.42 18.69
C TYR A 325 22.83 14.11 18.75
N VAL A 326 22.08 13.91 17.66
CA VAL A 326 22.03 12.77 16.71
C VAL A 326 22.49 11.37 17.17
N SER A 327 21.60 10.39 17.04
CA SER A 327 21.95 9.04 16.59
C SER A 327 20.98 8.63 15.48
N VAL A 328 21.52 8.40 14.29
CA VAL A 328 20.81 8.01 13.07
C VAL A 328 20.61 6.50 13.08
N VAL A 329 19.41 6.03 12.75
CA VAL A 329 19.24 4.73 12.10
C VAL A 329 18.29 4.92 10.92
N LEU A 330 18.83 4.68 9.73
CA LEU A 330 18.20 4.73 8.43
C LEU A 330 17.00 3.76 8.35
N SER A 331 15.92 4.22 7.74
CA SER A 331 15.00 3.35 7.02
C SER A 331 14.53 4.10 5.78
N VAL A 332 15.34 3.98 4.72
CA VAL A 332 15.09 4.48 3.37
C VAL A 332 14.00 3.62 2.74
N THR A 333 12.87 4.23 2.40
CA THR A 333 11.80 3.61 1.60
C THR A 333 11.77 4.33 0.26
N VAL A 334 12.30 3.70 -0.79
CA VAL A 334 12.16 4.18 -2.17
C VAL A 334 10.99 3.43 -2.82
N PHE A 335 9.95 4.19 -3.13
CA PHE A 335 8.86 3.85 -4.05
C PHE A 335 9.24 4.47 -5.42
N MET A 336 9.10 3.79 -6.57
CA MET A 336 7.95 4.01 -7.47
C MET A 336 7.93 3.06 -8.71
N ARG A 337 6.78 2.39 -8.88
CA ARG A 337 5.94 2.20 -10.11
C ARG A 337 6.62 2.23 -11.50
N SER A 338 6.36 1.25 -12.39
CA SER A 338 5.10 1.11 -13.15
C SER A 338 5.00 -0.19 -13.98
N HIS A 339 3.76 -0.58 -14.31
CA HIS A 339 3.29 -1.84 -14.89
C HIS A 339 3.85 -2.24 -16.29
N LYS A 340 4.03 -3.56 -16.48
CA LYS A 340 3.55 -4.35 -17.66
C LYS A 340 3.46 -5.85 -17.31
N SER A 341 2.53 -6.54 -17.98
CA SER A 341 2.04 -7.91 -17.73
C SER A 341 2.90 -9.01 -18.35
N LEU A 342 3.06 -10.18 -17.72
CA LEU A 342 2.33 -11.45 -17.96
C LEU A 342 2.93 -12.57 -17.09
N GLU A 343 2.11 -13.58 -16.82
CA GLU A 343 2.42 -14.94 -16.37
C GLU A 343 2.64 -15.24 -14.87
N SER A 344 2.11 -16.41 -14.57
CA SER A 344 1.61 -16.92 -13.31
C SER A 344 2.69 -17.54 -12.45
N VAL A 345 2.89 -17.02 -11.25
CA VAL A 345 3.46 -17.78 -10.15
C VAL A 345 2.74 -17.36 -8.86
N ASP A 346 2.49 -18.32 -7.99
CA ASP A 346 1.98 -18.24 -6.62
C ASP A 346 2.04 -16.81 -5.97
N PRO A 347 0.92 -16.21 -5.47
CA PRO A 347 0.89 -14.80 -5.02
C PRO A 347 1.87 -14.47 -3.88
N GLN A 348 2.17 -15.44 -3.02
CA GLN A 348 3.12 -15.28 -1.91
C GLN A 348 4.58 -15.36 -2.42
N PHE A 349 4.81 -16.18 -3.45
CA PHE A 349 6.08 -16.26 -4.18
C PHE A 349 6.31 -15.04 -5.08
N THR A 350 5.29 -14.53 -5.76
CA THR A 350 5.40 -13.35 -6.65
C THR A 350 5.58 -12.06 -5.87
N MET A 351 4.95 -11.93 -4.71
CA MET A 351 5.20 -10.82 -3.78
C MET A 351 6.60 -10.90 -3.16
N ARG A 352 7.05 -12.10 -2.72
CA ARG A 352 8.44 -12.32 -2.27
C ARG A 352 9.44 -11.99 -3.37
N ARG A 353 9.27 -12.56 -4.57
CA ARG A 353 10.13 -12.34 -5.73
C ARG A 353 10.15 -10.88 -6.17
N LYS A 354 9.04 -10.16 -6.05
CA LYS A 354 8.98 -8.73 -6.36
C LYS A 354 9.64 -7.87 -5.28
N MET A 355 9.52 -8.23 -4.00
CA MET A 355 10.27 -7.57 -2.92
C MET A 355 11.76 -7.88 -2.99
N GLU A 356 12.13 -9.09 -3.38
CA GLU A 356 13.50 -9.52 -3.62
C GLU A 356 14.11 -8.79 -4.82
N GLN A 357 13.38 -8.69 -5.93
CA GLN A 357 13.81 -7.89 -7.09
C GLN A 357 13.98 -6.40 -6.72
N LEU A 358 13.04 -5.80 -5.98
CA LEU A 358 13.18 -4.42 -5.51
C LEU A 358 14.37 -4.24 -4.56
N ARG A 359 14.68 -5.26 -3.76
CA ARG A 359 15.84 -5.28 -2.87
C ARG A 359 17.14 -5.38 -3.65
N GLU A 360 17.22 -6.28 -4.64
CA GLU A 360 18.37 -6.40 -5.55
C GLU A 360 18.60 -5.10 -6.33
N GLU A 361 17.54 -4.45 -6.81
CA GLU A 361 17.65 -3.15 -7.49
C GLU A 361 18.16 -2.06 -6.55
N LEU A 362 17.71 -2.03 -5.29
CA LEU A 362 18.24 -1.11 -4.26
C LEU A 362 19.71 -1.37 -3.93
N GLU A 363 20.09 -2.64 -3.77
CA GLU A 363 21.48 -3.05 -3.51
C GLU A 363 22.39 -2.66 -4.68
N LEU A 364 21.94 -2.84 -5.93
CA LEU A 364 22.67 -2.39 -7.13
C LEU A 364 22.81 -0.86 -7.22
N MET A 365 21.84 -0.11 -6.69
CA MET A 365 21.89 1.35 -6.64
C MET A 365 22.85 1.86 -5.55
N GLU A 366 22.86 1.23 -4.38
CA GLU A 366 23.87 1.51 -3.33
C GLU A 366 25.29 1.16 -3.83
N GLN A 367 25.47 -0.01 -4.47
CA GLN A 367 26.76 -0.39 -5.05
C GLN A 367 27.23 0.60 -6.13
N LEU A 368 26.32 1.12 -6.96
CA LEU A 368 26.64 2.15 -7.94
C LEU A 368 27.12 3.44 -7.25
N ARG A 369 26.40 3.89 -6.21
CA ARG A 369 26.80 5.06 -5.41
C ARG A 369 28.20 4.84 -4.83
N ASP A 370 28.42 3.74 -4.11
CA ASP A 370 29.68 3.45 -3.43
C ASP A 370 30.86 3.36 -4.43
N SER A 371 30.62 2.78 -5.60
CA SER A 371 31.63 2.69 -6.66
C SER A 371 32.05 4.05 -7.20
N ILE A 372 31.11 4.99 -7.31
CA ILE A 372 31.39 6.36 -7.75
C ILE A 372 32.05 7.16 -6.63
N GLU A 373 31.47 7.15 -5.43
CA GLU A 373 31.94 7.92 -4.27
C GLU A 373 33.35 7.50 -3.84
N SER A 374 33.64 6.19 -3.78
CA SER A 374 34.96 5.67 -3.40
C SER A 374 36.07 6.06 -4.38
N ARG A 375 35.80 6.10 -5.69
CA ARG A 375 36.80 6.41 -6.71
C ARG A 375 36.98 7.91 -6.95
N LEU A 376 35.89 8.68 -6.93
CA LEU A 376 35.93 10.12 -7.12
C LEU A 376 36.19 10.89 -5.82
N LYS A 377 36.05 10.24 -4.66
CA LYS A 377 36.15 10.85 -3.31
C LYS A 377 35.18 12.02 -3.14
N VAL A 378 33.97 11.86 -3.64
CA VAL A 378 32.86 12.83 -3.54
C VAL A 378 31.66 12.20 -2.86
N VAL A 379 30.81 13.00 -2.22
CA VAL A 379 29.54 12.55 -1.64
C VAL A 379 28.42 12.92 -2.60
N LEU A 380 27.63 11.93 -3.04
CA LEU A 380 26.51 12.17 -3.95
C LEU A 380 25.21 12.45 -3.16
N PRO A 381 24.28 13.29 -3.67
CA PRO A 381 22.94 13.45 -3.12
C PRO A 381 22.14 12.15 -3.09
N GLU A 382 21.14 12.00 -2.19
CA GLU A 382 20.30 10.79 -2.04
C GLU A 382 19.68 10.33 -3.37
N ASP A 383 19.23 11.28 -4.20
CA ASP A 383 18.71 11.01 -5.54
C ASP A 383 19.84 10.90 -6.57
N LEU A 384 20.23 9.65 -6.83
CA LEU A 384 21.28 9.32 -7.79
C LEU A 384 20.86 9.61 -9.24
N GLY A 385 19.57 9.54 -9.57
CA GLY A 385 19.06 9.78 -10.92
C GLY A 385 19.36 11.20 -11.38
N SER A 386 18.89 12.19 -10.62
CA SER A 386 19.12 13.60 -10.94
C SER A 386 20.60 13.99 -10.90
N SER A 387 21.39 13.35 -10.04
CA SER A 387 22.83 13.59 -9.90
C SER A 387 23.67 13.08 -11.07
N LEU A 388 23.19 12.05 -11.78
CA LEU A 388 23.88 11.48 -12.94
C LEU A 388 23.34 11.98 -14.28
N MET A 389 22.15 12.59 -14.29
CA MET A 389 21.43 13.03 -15.49
C MET A 389 22.23 14.00 -16.37
N ASP A 390 23.07 14.86 -15.77
CA ASP A 390 23.89 15.82 -16.50
C ASP A 390 25.14 15.21 -17.17
N GLY A 391 25.40 13.93 -16.89
CA GLY A 391 26.52 13.14 -17.41
C GLY A 391 27.90 13.55 -16.89
N VAL A 392 28.01 14.59 -16.06
CA VAL A 392 29.29 15.16 -15.62
C VAL A 392 30.03 14.18 -14.72
N VAL A 393 29.34 13.65 -13.71
CA VAL A 393 29.89 12.69 -12.74
C VAL A 393 30.39 11.43 -13.45
N LEU A 394 29.62 10.89 -14.39
CA LEU A 394 30.00 9.69 -15.16
C LEU A 394 31.22 9.95 -16.05
N CYS A 395 31.31 11.13 -16.68
CA CYS A 395 32.48 11.50 -17.45
C CYS A 395 33.74 11.60 -16.58
N HIS A 396 33.62 12.18 -15.37
CA HIS A 396 34.74 12.25 -14.43
C HIS A 396 35.17 10.87 -13.95
N LEU A 397 34.24 9.96 -13.70
CA LEU A 397 34.53 8.57 -13.35
C LEU A 397 35.33 7.86 -14.44
N ALA A 398 34.89 7.96 -15.70
CA ALA A 398 35.61 7.37 -16.83
C ALA A 398 37.03 7.93 -16.97
N ASN A 399 37.20 9.24 -16.75
CA ASN A 399 38.53 9.89 -16.73
C ASN A 399 39.39 9.48 -15.53
N HIS A 400 38.80 9.17 -14.37
CA HIS A 400 39.52 8.63 -13.23
C HIS A 400 40.00 7.19 -13.47
N ILE A 401 39.22 6.38 -14.17
CA ILE A 401 39.56 4.99 -14.50
C ILE A 401 40.63 4.93 -15.59
N ARG A 402 40.47 5.73 -16.65
CA ARG A 402 41.48 5.90 -17.68
C ARG A 402 41.61 7.38 -18.02
N PRO A 403 42.72 8.02 -17.62
CA PRO A 403 42.95 9.44 -17.89
C PRO A 403 42.75 9.79 -19.36
N ARG A 404 42.07 10.92 -19.62
CA ARG A 404 41.82 11.49 -20.96
C ARG A 404 40.88 10.66 -21.86
N SER A 405 40.07 9.76 -21.29
CA SER A 405 39.09 8.99 -22.06
C SER A 405 37.91 9.83 -22.57
N VAL A 406 37.48 10.83 -21.79
CA VAL A 406 36.51 11.86 -22.18
C VAL A 406 37.25 13.17 -22.40
N ALA A 407 37.26 13.65 -23.66
CA ALA A 407 38.04 14.81 -24.07
C ALA A 407 37.44 16.16 -23.62
N SER A 408 36.11 16.26 -23.55
CA SER A 408 35.43 17.50 -23.17
C SER A 408 34.18 17.17 -22.34
N ILE A 409 34.07 17.83 -21.18
CA ILE A 409 32.94 17.70 -20.25
C ILE A 409 32.33 19.08 -20.08
N HIS A 410 31.03 19.21 -20.36
CA HIS A 410 30.31 20.45 -20.08
C HIS A 410 29.94 20.47 -18.60
N VAL A 411 30.58 21.34 -17.82
CA VAL A 411 30.32 21.49 -16.37
C VAL A 411 29.43 22.74 -16.15
N PRO A 412 28.45 22.71 -15.22
CA PRO A 412 27.68 23.91 -14.88
C PRO A 412 28.57 24.99 -14.27
N SER A 413 28.25 26.26 -14.54
CA SER A 413 28.99 27.42 -14.00
C SER A 413 28.27 27.98 -12.76
N PRO A 414 28.96 28.61 -11.80
CA PRO A 414 28.31 29.24 -10.65
C PRO A 414 27.20 30.24 -11.02
N ALA A 415 27.30 30.88 -12.19
CA ALA A 415 26.27 31.80 -12.70
C ALA A 415 25.08 31.08 -13.38
N VAL A 416 25.24 29.84 -13.83
CA VAL A 416 24.21 29.02 -14.48
C VAL A 416 24.27 27.60 -13.92
N PRO A 417 23.58 27.33 -12.80
CA PRO A 417 23.75 26.10 -12.03
C PRO A 417 23.16 24.85 -12.70
N LYS A 418 22.42 25.00 -13.81
CA LYS A 418 21.83 23.89 -14.57
C LYS A 418 22.31 23.89 -16.01
N LEU A 419 22.80 22.74 -16.48
CA LEU A 419 23.13 22.50 -17.88
C LEU A 419 21.86 22.42 -18.73
N SER A 420 21.94 22.88 -19.99
CA SER A 420 20.87 22.66 -20.95
C SER A 420 20.83 21.19 -21.38
N MET A 421 19.65 20.68 -21.73
CA MET A 421 19.50 19.28 -22.15
C MET A 421 20.39 18.88 -23.33
N ALA A 422 20.71 19.81 -24.23
CA ALA A 422 21.66 19.57 -25.31
C ALA A 422 23.10 19.31 -24.81
N LYS A 423 23.52 20.00 -23.73
CA LYS A 423 24.83 19.77 -23.11
C LYS A 423 24.85 18.47 -22.30
N CYS A 424 23.78 18.15 -21.58
CA CYS A 424 23.65 16.87 -20.87
C CYS A 424 23.76 15.68 -21.85
N ARG A 425 23.04 15.73 -22.99
CA ARG A 425 23.13 14.71 -24.04
C ARG A 425 24.56 14.49 -24.53
N ARG A 426 25.28 15.57 -24.83
CA ARG A 426 26.69 15.48 -25.27
C ARG A 426 27.59 14.84 -24.22
N ASN A 427 27.42 15.19 -22.94
CA ASN A 427 28.20 14.56 -21.87
C ASN A 427 27.92 13.05 -21.80
N VAL A 428 26.66 12.65 -21.88
CA VAL A 428 26.26 11.23 -21.86
C VAL A 428 26.83 10.47 -23.07
N GLU A 429 26.75 11.02 -24.27
CA GLU A 429 27.35 10.43 -25.48
C GLU A 429 28.87 10.27 -25.34
N ASN A 430 29.55 11.31 -24.86
CA ASN A 430 31.00 11.28 -24.62
C ASN A 430 31.40 10.21 -23.59
N PHE A 431 30.60 10.04 -22.53
CA PHE A 431 30.82 8.98 -21.53
C PHE A 431 30.68 7.58 -22.14
N LEU A 432 29.63 7.33 -22.94
CA LEU A 432 29.42 6.03 -23.58
C LEU A 432 30.54 5.69 -24.57
N ASP A 433 30.99 6.68 -25.35
CA ASP A 433 32.13 6.52 -26.25
C ASP A 433 33.44 6.24 -25.49
N ALA A 434 33.63 6.86 -24.33
CA ALA A 434 34.75 6.55 -23.45
C ALA A 434 34.67 5.11 -22.92
N CYS A 435 33.49 4.64 -22.51
CA CYS A 435 33.30 3.26 -22.05
C CYS A 435 33.65 2.23 -23.14
N ARG A 436 33.20 2.45 -24.38
CA ARG A 436 33.57 1.62 -25.55
C ARG A 436 35.09 1.57 -25.75
N LYS A 437 35.75 2.73 -25.71
CA LYS A 437 37.22 2.82 -25.84
C LYS A 437 37.96 2.16 -24.67
N ILE A 438 37.35 2.15 -23.49
CA ILE A 438 37.93 1.51 -22.30
C ILE A 438 37.90 -0.02 -22.41
N GLY A 439 36.94 -0.55 -23.16
CA GLY A 439 36.78 -1.99 -23.41
C GLY A 439 35.49 -2.56 -22.81
N VAL A 440 34.56 -1.71 -22.37
CA VAL A 440 33.28 -2.18 -21.84
C VAL A 440 32.50 -2.89 -22.96
N PRO A 441 32.06 -4.15 -22.75
CA PRO A 441 31.29 -4.90 -23.74
C PRO A 441 29.97 -4.20 -24.13
N GLU A 442 29.58 -4.29 -25.40
CA GLU A 442 28.36 -3.65 -25.93
C GLU A 442 27.07 -4.17 -25.27
N ASP A 443 27.04 -5.43 -24.83
CA ASP A 443 25.91 -6.02 -24.10
C ASP A 443 25.74 -5.45 -22.67
N LYS A 444 26.80 -4.83 -22.13
CA LYS A 444 26.83 -4.20 -20.80
C LYS A 444 26.72 -2.68 -20.85
N LEU A 445 26.69 -2.06 -22.03
CA LEU A 445 26.55 -0.61 -22.19
C LEU A 445 25.10 -0.15 -21.99
N CYS A 446 24.93 0.97 -21.28
CA CYS A 446 23.65 1.63 -21.11
C CYS A 446 23.36 2.56 -22.31
N LEU A 447 22.09 2.88 -22.52
CA LEU A 447 21.63 3.77 -23.59
C LEU A 447 21.44 5.19 -23.05
N PRO A 448 21.53 6.24 -23.90
CA PRO A 448 21.42 7.62 -23.43
C PRO A 448 20.14 7.93 -22.63
N HIS A 449 19.00 7.34 -23.00
CA HIS A 449 17.74 7.53 -22.28
C HIS A 449 17.73 6.90 -20.87
N HIS A 450 18.56 5.89 -20.60
CA HIS A 450 18.69 5.32 -19.26
C HIS A 450 19.23 6.33 -18.24
N ILE A 451 20.08 7.26 -18.69
CA ILE A 451 20.69 8.32 -17.88
C ILE A 451 19.81 9.58 -17.92
N LEU A 452 19.36 9.99 -19.11
CA LEU A 452 18.66 11.27 -19.29
C LEU A 452 17.21 11.27 -18.80
N GLU A 453 16.54 10.11 -18.71
CA GLU A 453 15.16 10.01 -18.21
C GLU A 453 15.07 9.51 -16.76
N GLU A 454 16.22 9.31 -16.10
CA GLU A 454 16.33 8.85 -14.69
C GLU A 454 15.70 7.47 -14.41
N LYS A 455 15.30 6.73 -15.45
CA LYS A 455 14.53 5.47 -15.33
C LYS A 455 15.35 4.20 -15.56
N GLY A 456 16.63 4.31 -15.93
CA GLY A 456 17.47 3.17 -16.31
C GLY A 456 18.68 2.92 -15.42
N LEU A 457 18.63 3.32 -14.14
CA LEU A 457 19.78 3.29 -13.23
C LEU A 457 20.39 1.89 -13.04
N VAL A 458 19.58 0.82 -13.08
CA VAL A 458 20.07 -0.57 -13.01
C VAL A 458 21.03 -0.87 -14.18
N LYS A 459 20.69 -0.42 -15.40
CA LYS A 459 21.58 -0.57 -16.56
C LYS A 459 22.83 0.30 -16.46
N VAL A 460 22.71 1.50 -15.89
CA VAL A 460 23.86 2.38 -15.61
C VAL A 460 24.80 1.73 -14.60
N SER A 461 24.26 1.08 -13.57
CA SER A 461 25.04 0.34 -12.56
C SER A 461 25.88 -0.76 -13.20
N ILE A 462 25.28 -1.58 -14.07
CA ILE A 462 25.99 -2.64 -14.81
C ILE A 462 27.13 -2.07 -15.67
N THR A 463 26.89 -0.96 -16.39
CA THR A 463 27.92 -0.31 -17.21
C THR A 463 29.08 0.22 -16.37
N VAL A 464 28.77 0.89 -15.25
CA VAL A 464 29.78 1.43 -14.34
C VAL A 464 30.57 0.31 -13.67
N GLN A 465 29.92 -0.78 -13.26
CA GLN A 465 30.60 -1.92 -12.68
C GLN A 465 31.55 -2.55 -13.71
N ALA A 466 31.11 -2.78 -14.94
CA ALA A 466 31.97 -3.30 -16.01
C ALA A 466 33.17 -2.36 -16.29
N LEU A 467 32.94 -1.06 -16.24
CA LEU A 467 34.01 -0.05 -16.39
C LEU A 467 35.03 -0.13 -15.24
N VAL A 468 34.58 -0.36 -14.01
CA VAL A 468 35.41 -0.50 -12.81
C VAL A 468 36.16 -1.86 -12.80
N ASP A 469 35.53 -2.92 -13.28
CA ASP A 469 36.13 -4.26 -13.37
C ASP A 469 37.25 -4.31 -14.42
N GLU A 470 37.07 -3.60 -15.54
CA GLU A 470 38.13 -3.40 -16.55
C GLU A 470 39.34 -2.64 -15.99
N ALA A 471 39.12 -1.74 -15.02
CA ALA A 471 40.20 -1.07 -14.30
C ALA A 471 40.99 -2.05 -13.40
N SER A 472 40.28 -3.03 -12.82
CA SER A 472 40.85 -3.99 -11.86
C SER A 472 41.56 -5.15 -12.57
N SER A 473 41.04 -5.61 -13.70
CA SER A 473 41.61 -6.71 -14.51
C SER A 473 42.93 -6.35 -15.21
N LYS A 474 43.22 -5.06 -15.42
CA LYS A 474 44.50 -4.61 -15.97
C LYS A 474 45.56 -4.37 -14.90
N HIS A 475 45.15 -4.20 -13.63
CA HIS A 475 46.09 -4.11 -12.51
C HIS A 475 46.71 -5.46 -12.15
N SER A 476 46.03 -6.57 -12.44
CA SER A 476 46.52 -7.94 -12.22
C SER A 476 47.39 -8.49 -13.35
N LEU A 477 47.50 -7.80 -14.49
CA LEU A 477 48.39 -8.17 -15.61
C LEU A 477 49.73 -7.39 -15.58
N LEU A 478 49.94 -6.52 -14.59
CA LEU A 478 51.12 -5.65 -14.44
C LEU A 478 51.83 -5.82 -13.08
N THR A 479 51.46 -6.85 -12.32
CA THR A 479 52.23 -7.43 -11.21
C THR A 479 52.67 -8.82 -11.62
#